data_AF-A0A1B9HVL2-F1
#
_entry.id   AF-A0A1B9HVL2-F1
#
_cell.length_a   1.000
_cell.length_b   1.000
_cell.length_c   1.000
_cell.angle_alpha   90.00
_cell.angle_beta   90.00
_cell.angle_gamma   90.00
#
_symmetry.space_group_name_H-M   'P 1'
#
loop_
_entity.id
_entity.type
_entity.pdbx_description
1 polymer ?
#
loop_
_entity_poly.entity_id
_entity_poly.type
_entity_poly.pdbx_seq_one_letter_code
_entity_poly.pdbx_strand_id
1 'polypeptide(L)' 'MLFVAAFVFIYYTIWALLLPFISTNSSIHSIFPSREWAIKLPLLLLLLGITAIGLFFSKVLLSEARKKSIKGGKKV' A
#
# COMPACT_ATOMS: atom_id res chain seq x y z
N MET A 1 3.71 -19.39 8.82
CA MET A 1 3.02 -18.18 8.34
C MET A 1 2.19 -17.49 9.42
N LEU A 2 1.37 -18.21 10.20
CA LEU A 2 0.60 -17.63 11.32
C LEU A 2 1.44 -16.88 12.35
N PHE A 3 2.61 -17.41 12.72
CA PHE A 3 3.48 -16.77 13.71
C PHE A 3 3.97 -15.39 13.26
N VAL A 4 4.33 -15.26 11.97
CA VAL A 4 4.76 -13.99 11.38
C VAL A 4 3.60 -12.99 11.38
N ALA A 5 2.41 -13.44 10.98
CA ALA A 5 1.22 -12.59 10.98
C ALA A 5 0.88 -12.10 12.40
N ALA A 6 0.92 -12.99 13.39
CA ALA A 6 0.67 -12.64 14.79
C ALA A 6 1.70 -11.64 15.32
N PHE A 7 2.99 -11.85 15.03
CA PHE A 7 4.06 -10.94 15.43
C PHE A 7 3.87 -9.54 14.83
N VAL A 8 3.64 -9.45 13.52
CA VAL A 8 3.41 -8.17 12.83
C VAL A 8 2.16 -7.48 13.37
N PHE A 9 1.07 -8.23 13.60
CA PHE A 9 -0.16 -7.70 14.17
C PHE A 9 0.08 -7.08 15.56
N ILE A 10 0.71 -7.83 16.47
CA ILE A 10 1.00 -7.33 17.82
C ILE A 10 1.89 -6.08 17.77
N TYR A 11 2.95 -6.11 16.95
CA TYR A 11 3.85 -4.97 16.80
C TYR A 11 3.10 -3.72 16.32
N TYR A 12 2.26 -3.86 15.30
CA TYR A 12 1.49 -2.74 14.75
C TYR A 12 0.38 -2.26 15.70
N THR A 13 -0.28 -3.17 16.41
CA THR A 13 -1.28 -2.82 17.43
C THR A 13 -0.65 -2.00 18.56
N ILE A 14 0.52 -2.43 19.06
CA ILE A 14 1.22 -1.67 20.09
C ILE A 14 1.65 -0.31 19.55
N TRP A 15 2.25 -0.29 18.37
CA TRP A 15 2.77 0.93 17.77
C TRP A 15 1.69 1.97 17.43
N ALA A 16 0.61 1.54 16.79
CA ALA A 16 -0.45 2.44 16.31
C ALA A 16 -1.45 2.82 17.40
N LEU A 17 -1.86 1.85 18.25
CA LEU A 17 -2.94 2.03 19.21
C LEU A 17 -2.46 2.27 20.64
N LEU A 18 -1.46 1.54 21.14
CA LEU A 18 -1.08 1.59 22.56
C LEU A 18 0.00 2.63 22.87
N LEU A 19 0.98 2.81 22.00
CA LEU A 19 2.07 3.78 22.15
C LEU A 19 1.65 5.24 22.44
N PRO A 20 0.54 5.81 21.90
CA PRO A 20 0.07 7.15 22.30
C PRO A 20 -0.29 7.30 23.77
N PHE A 21 -0.65 6.21 24.44
CA PHE A 21 -1.01 6.24 25.86
C PHE A 21 0.21 6.07 26.78
N ILE A 22 1.40 5.81 26.21
CA ILE A 22 2.63 5.62 26.96
C ILE A 22 3.41 6.93 27.02
N SER A 23 3.91 7.28 28.20
CA SER A 23 4.65 8.52 28.43
C SER A 23 5.87 8.65 27.51
N THR A 24 6.11 9.85 27.00
CA THR A 24 7.17 10.15 26.02
C THR A 24 8.58 10.04 26.59
N ASN A 25 8.75 10.02 27.91
CA ASN A 25 10.04 9.88 28.60
C ASN A 25 10.52 8.43 28.74
N SER A 26 9.75 7.46 28.25
CA SER A 26 10.10 6.04 28.34
C SER A 26 10.98 5.61 27.16
N SER A 27 12.01 4.79 27.43
CA SER A 27 12.91 4.25 26.38
C SER A 27 12.20 3.39 25.33
N ILE A 28 10.94 3.03 25.56
CA ILE A 28 10.14 2.23 24.62
C ILE A 28 9.89 2.97 23.30
N HIS A 29 9.95 4.30 23.27
CA HIS A 29 9.82 5.06 22.02
C HIS A 29 11.00 4.85 21.06
N SER A 30 12.15 4.31 21.51
CA SER A 30 13.30 4.06 20.64
C SER A 30 13.17 2.77 19.80
N ILE A 31 12.30 1.84 20.20
CA ILE A 31 12.06 0.58 19.47
C ILE A 31 10.93 0.69 18.44
N PHE A 32 10.22 1.82 18.42
CA PHE A 32 9.15 2.11 17.50
C PHE A 32 9.51 3.29 16.59
N PRO A 33 9.24 3.20 15.28
CA PRO A 33 9.41 4.35 14.40
C PRO A 33 8.46 5.50 14.79
N SER A 34 8.70 6.69 14.24
CA SER A 34 7.83 7.83 14.53
C SER A 34 6.37 7.55 14.14
N ARG A 35 5.44 8.11 14.92
CA ARG A 35 3.99 7.88 14.78
C ARG A 35 3.47 8.06 13.36
N GLU A 36 4.02 9.02 12.62
CA GLU A 36 3.63 9.31 11.25
C GLU A 36 3.75 8.09 10.34
N TRP A 37 4.73 7.22 10.59
CA TRP A 37 4.94 6.01 9.79
C TRP A 37 3.87 4.95 9.99
N ALA A 38 3.22 4.90 11.15
CA ALA A 38 2.10 3.99 11.40
C ALA A 38 0.89 4.27 10.47
N ILE A 39 0.76 5.52 10.00
CA ILE A 39 -0.31 5.94 9.08
C ILE A 39 0.20 5.94 7.63
N LYS A 40 1.42 6.43 7.40
CA LYS A 40 2.02 6.53 6.06
C LYS A 40 2.18 5.17 5.38
N LEU A 41 2.52 4.11 6.13
CA LEU A 41 2.81 2.81 5.55
C LEU A 41 1.54 2.14 4.99
N PRO A 42 0.40 2.04 5.71
CA PRO A 42 -0.87 1.62 5.12
C PRO A 42 -1.32 2.52 3.96
N LEU A 43 -1.12 3.84 4.07
CA LEU A 43 -1.49 4.78 3.02
C LEU A 43 -0.70 4.57 1.72
N LEU A 44 0.62 4.37 1.83
CA LEU A 44 1.48 4.05 0.69
C LEU A 44 1.09 2.72 0.05
N LEU A 45 0.76 1.70 0.85
CA LEU A 45 0.30 0.42 0.34
C LEU A 45 -1.00 0.57 -0.46
N LEU A 46 -1.95 1.34 0.07
CA LEU A 46 -3.20 1.65 -0.62
C LEU A 46 -2.95 2.42 -1.93
N LEU A 47 -2.12 3.45 -1.88
CA LEU A 47 -1.77 4.27 -3.05
C LEU A 47 -1.11 3.42 -4.14
N LEU A 48 -0.12 2.60 -3.77
CA LEU A 48 0.54 1.68 -4.69
C LEU A 48 -0.45 0.68 -5.29
N GLY A 49 -1.38 0.15 -4.49
CA GLY A 49 -2.45 -0.71 -4.98
C GLY A 49 -3.32 -0.02 -6.04
N ILE A 50 -3.79 1.20 -5.75
CA ILE A 50 -4.60 1.98 -6.69
C ILE A 50 -3.82 2.32 -7.96
N THR A 51 -2.56 2.75 -7.83
CA THR A 51 -1.70 3.04 -8.97
C THR A 51 -1.48 1.81 -9.83
N ALA A 52 -1.20 0.65 -9.22
CA ALA A 52 -1.00 -0.61 -9.94
C ALA A 52 -2.26 -1.01 -10.72
N ILE A 53 -3.43 -0.90 -10.09
CA ILE A 53 -4.73 -1.16 -10.73
C ILE A 53 -4.92 -0.20 -11.91
N GLY A 54 -4.75 1.11 -11.70
CA GLY A 54 -4.90 2.12 -12.75
C GLY A 54 -4.00 1.85 -13.95
N LEU A 55 -2.72 1.58 -13.70
CA LEU A 55 -1.75 1.22 -14.76
C LEU A 55 -2.18 -0.03 -15.53
N PHE A 56 -2.66 -1.05 -14.84
CA PHE A 56 -3.14 -2.28 -15.47
C PHE A 56 -4.31 -1.97 -16.43
N PHE A 57 -5.32 -1.25 -15.97
CA PHE A 57 -6.46 -0.85 -16.79
C PHE A 57 -6.05 0.01 -17.99
N SER A 58 -5.19 1.01 -17.78
CA SER A 58 -4.66 1.85 -18.86
C SER A 58 -3.94 1.02 -19.92
N LYS A 59 -3.13 0.03 -19.51
CA LYS A 59 -2.43 -0.86 -20.45
C LYS A 59 -3.39 -1.73 -21.26
N VAL A 60 -4.42 -2.28 -20.63
CA VAL A 60 -5.44 -3.09 -21.31
C VAL A 60 -6.22 -2.23 -22.31
N LEU A 61 -6.70 -1.05 -21.90
CA LEU A 61 -7.46 -0.16 -22.77
C LEU A 61 -6.64 0.28 -24.00
N LEU A 62 -5.37 0.62 -23.80
CA LEU A 62 -4.48 1.02 -24.90
C LEU A 62 -4.16 -0.14 -25.85
N SER A 63 -4.06 -1.37 -25.32
CA SER A 63 -3.90 -2.58 -26.13
C SER A 63 -5.12 -2.82 -27.03
N GLU A 64 -6.32 -2.74 -26.46
CA GLU A 64 -7.56 -2.95 -27.21
C GLU A 64 -7.83 -1.84 -28.24
N ALA A 65 -7.54 -0.58 -27.91
CA ALA A 65 -7.63 0.54 -28.85
C ALA A 65 -6.68 0.37 -30.06
N ARG A 66 -5.44 -0.08 -29.83
CA ARG A 66 -4.50 -0.41 -30.91
C ARG A 66 -5.01 -1.55 -31.80
N LYS A 67 -5.56 -2.62 -31.21
CA LYS A 67 -6.14 -3.72 -32.00
C LYS A 67 -7.33 -3.26 -32.87
N LYS A 68 -8.19 -2.37 -32.35
CA LYS A 68 -9.32 -1.81 -33.11
C LYS A 68 -8.85 -0.92 -34.26
N SER A 69 -7.87 -0.03 -34.04
CA SER A 69 -7.35 0.85 -35.11
C SER A 69 -6.66 0.07 -36.23
N ILE A 70 -5.88 -0.97 -35.92
CA ILE A 70 -5.25 -1.84 -36.94
C ILE A 70 -6.30 -2.58 -37.79
N LYS A 71 -7.41 -3.03 -37.20
CA LYS A 71 -8.50 -3.68 -37.94
C LYS A 71 -9.35 -2.69 -38.75
N GLY A 72 -9.49 -1.44 -38.28
CA GLY A 72 -10.18 -0.37 -39.01
C GLY A 72 -9.38 0.15 -40.21
N GLY A 73 -8.06 0.25 -40.09
CA GLY A 73 -7.17 0.69 -41.17
C GLY A 73 -6.92 -0.34 -42.29
N LYS A 74 -7.31 -1.61 -42.09
CA LYS A 74 -7.24 -2.67 -43.12
C LYS A 74 -8.50 -2.75 -44.02
N LYS A 75 -9.49 -1.89 -43.80
CA LYS A 75 -10.75 -1.86 -44.57
C LYS A 75 -10.76 -0.81 -45.70
N VAL A 76 -9.60 -0.27 -46.08
CA VAL A 76 -9.46 0.66 -47.22
C VAL A 76 -8.58 0.01 -48.28
#